data_AF-A0A952CJ37-F1
#
_entry.id   AF-A0A952CJ37-F1
#
_cell.length_a   1.000
_cell.length_b   1.000
_cell.length_c   1.000
_cell.angle_alpha   90.00
_cell.angle_beta   90.00
_cell.angle_gamma   90.00
#
_symmetry.space_group_name_H-M   'P 1'
#
loop_
_entity.id
_entity.type
_entity.pdbx_description
1 polymer ?
#
loop_
_entity_poly.entity_id
_entity_poly.type
_entity_poly.pdbx_seq_one_letter_code
_entity_poly.pdbx_strand_id
1 'polypeptide(L)' 'MLSAGGLAGDLVPTGDIPLGFPNSVACTDDYIYVADMVNLRVLRVRKEFALTAASK' A
#
# COMPACT_ATOMS: atom_id res chain seq x y z
N MET A 1 -2.20 18.74 2.21
CA MET A 1 -3.56 18.26 1.89
C MET A 1 -3.47 16.75 1.79
N LEU A 2 -4.13 16.02 2.69
CA LEU A 2 -4.02 14.56 2.79
C LEU A 2 -5.05 13.96 1.84
N SER A 3 -4.63 13.22 0.82
CA SER A 3 -5.55 12.39 0.04
C SER A 3 -5.89 11.17 0.88
N ALA A 4 -6.81 11.34 1.83
CA ALA A 4 -7.55 10.22 2.39
C ALA A 4 -8.59 9.86 1.32
N GLY A 5 -8.18 9.04 0.36
CA GLY A 5 -9.10 8.71 -0.73
C GLY A 5 -10.32 7.94 -0.23
N GLY A 6 -11.42 8.08 -0.97
CA GLY A 6 -12.79 7.80 -0.54
C GLY A 6 -13.73 9.01 -0.67
N LEU A 7 -13.27 10.10 -1.30
CA LEU A 7 -14.12 11.26 -1.62
C LEU A 7 -14.89 11.00 -2.92
N ALA A 8 -16.09 11.55 -3.04
CA ALA A 8 -16.90 11.44 -4.26
C ALA A 8 -16.12 12.02 -5.46
N GLY A 9 -15.70 11.14 -6.38
CA GLY A 9 -14.86 11.49 -7.53
C GLY A 9 -13.46 10.87 -7.51
N ASP A 10 -13.09 10.09 -6.49
CA ASP A 10 -11.86 9.31 -6.52
C ASP A 10 -11.90 8.25 -7.62
N LEU A 11 -10.99 8.39 -8.58
CA LEU A 11 -10.83 7.47 -9.72
C LEU A 11 -10.00 6.23 -9.36
N VAL A 12 -9.50 6.14 -8.14
CA VAL A 12 -8.64 5.06 -7.67
C VAL A 12 -9.24 4.50 -6.39
N PRO A 13 -9.57 3.20 -6.34
CA PRO A 13 -9.97 2.55 -5.09
C PRO A 13 -8.85 2.76 -4.08
N THR A 14 -9.14 3.45 -2.98
CA THR A 14 -8.25 3.39 -1.83
C THR A 14 -8.30 1.98 -1.28
N GLY A 15 -7.17 1.27 -1.37
CA GLY A 15 -7.05 -0.06 -0.79
C GLY A 15 -7.38 -0.05 0.70
N ASP A 16 -7.65 -1.22 1.27
CA ASP A 16 -8.14 -1.41 2.65
C ASP A 16 -7.29 -0.75 3.74
N ILE A 17 -6.06 -0.34 3.42
CA ILE A 17 -5.14 0.31 4.34
C ILE A 17 -5.11 1.81 4.06
N PRO A 18 -5.69 2.65 4.92
CA PRO A 18 -5.59 4.10 4.77
C PRO A 18 -4.14 4.54 4.98
N LEU A 19 -3.54 5.12 3.95
CA LEU A 19 -2.19 5.69 3.98
C LEU A 19 -2.26 7.22 4.07
N GLY A 20 -1.33 7.81 4.82
CA GLY A 20 -1.20 9.23 5.05
C GLY A 20 0.16 9.74 4.55
N PHE A 21 0.20 10.13 3.28
CA PHE A 21 1.40 10.68 2.63
C PHE A 21 2.61 9.73 2.72
N PRO A 22 2.55 8.56 2.06
CA PRO A 22 3.68 7.65 2.00
C PRO A 22 4.84 8.32 1.22
N ASN A 23 6.04 8.39 1.82
CA ASN A 23 7.18 9.10 1.20
C ASN A 23 8.24 8.16 0.61
N SER A 24 8.32 6.92 1.08
CA SER A 24 9.35 5.97 0.71
C SER A 24 8.87 4.54 0.89
N VAL A 25 9.43 3.63 0.09
CA VAL A 25 9.13 2.21 0.10
C VAL A 25 10.42 1.40 0.06
N ALA A 26 10.45 0.30 0.80
CA ALA A 26 11.52 -0.69 0.76
C ALA A 26 10.91 -2.09 0.69
N CYS A 27 11.62 -3.03 0.08
CA CYS A 27 11.09 -4.36 -0.23
C CYS A 27 12.13 -5.43 0.13
N THR A 28 11.67 -6.48 0.80
CA THR A 28 12.39 -7.75 0.98
C THR A 28 11.63 -8.85 0.25
N ASP A 29 12.09 -10.10 0.25
CA ASP A 29 11.40 -11.19 -0.47
C ASP A 29 9.96 -11.38 0.02
N ASP A 30 9.76 -11.39 1.33
CA ASP A 30 8.45 -11.66 1.96
C ASP A 30 7.62 -10.43 2.33
N TYR A 31 8.23 -9.23 2.38
CA TYR A 31 7.58 -8.04 2.93
C TYR A 31 7.84 -6.77 2.11
N ILE A 32 6.88 -5.86 2.20
CA ILE A 32 6.98 -4.47 1.73
C ILE A 32 6.86 -3.56 2.95
N TYR A 33 7.78 -2.61 3.05
CA TYR A 33 7.79 -1.59 4.08
C TYR A 33 7.45 -0.24 3.45
N VAL A 34 6.46 0.44 4.01
CA VAL A 34 6.01 1.76 3.55
C VAL A 34 6.18 2.76 4.69
N ALA A 35 6.95 3.82 4.46
CA ALA A 35 7.06 4.92 5.40
C ALA A 35 5.84 5.83 5.25
N ASP A 36 4.95 5.79 6.24
CA ASP A 36 3.65 6.46 6.25
C ASP A 36 3.73 7.70 7.15
N MET A 37 4.23 8.81 6.56
CA MET A 37 4.74 9.98 7.29
C MET A 37 3.71 10.65 8.18
N VAL A 38 2.49 10.85 7.70
CA VAL A 38 1.48 11.60 8.46
C VAL A 38 0.94 10.79 9.62
N ASN A 39 0.90 9.47 9.44
CA ASN A 39 0.51 8.54 10.50
C ASN A 39 1.69 8.18 11.42
N LEU A 40 2.88 8.76 11.21
CA LEU A 40 4.09 8.57 12.01
C LEU A 40 4.43 7.09 12.24
N ARG A 41 4.26 6.24 11.21
CA ARG A 41 4.47 4.79 11.29
C ARG A 41 5.22 4.25 10.08
N VAL A 42 5.81 3.07 10.25
CA VAL A 42 6.28 2.24 9.14
C VAL A 42 5.32 1.06 9.01
N LEU A 43 4.55 1.04 7.93
CA LEU A 43 3.65 -0.06 7.63
C LEU A 43 4.44 -1.22 7.04
N ARG A 44 4.22 -2.43 7.56
CA ARG A 44 4.75 -3.67 6.97
C ARG A 44 3.60 -4.47 6.37
N VAL A 45 3.69 -4.73 5.06
CA VAL A 45 2.73 -5.53 4.29
C VAL A 45 3.39 -6.85 3.92
N ARG A 46 2.74 -7.97 4.23
CA ARG A 46 3.22 -9.31 3.83
C ARG A 46 2.87 -9.55 2.37
N LYS A 47 3.79 -10.12 1.61
CA LYS A 47 3.52 -10.60 0.26
C LYS A 47 2.89 -11.98 0.35
N GLU A 48 1.65 -12.09 -0.12
CA GLU A 48 1.01 -13.38 -0.34
C GLU A 48 1.05 -13.67 -1.84
N PHE A 49 1.92 -14.60 -2.23
CA PHE A 49 2.02 -15.03 -3.62
C PHE A 49 1.01 -16.13 -3.86
N ALA A 50 -0.05 -15.83 -4.61
CA ALA A 50 -0.88 -16.85 -5.22
C ALA A 50 -0.13 -17.42 -6.42
N LEU A 51 0.19 -18.71 -6.39
CA LEU A 51 0.73 -19.41 -7.55
C LEU A 51 -0.41 -19.60 -8.57
N THR A 52 -0.58 -18.63 -9.45
CA THR A 52 -1.45 -18.81 -10.60
C THR A 52 -0.67 -19.61 -11.64
N ALA A 53 -1.20 -20.75 -12.07
CA ALA A 53 -0.63 -21.50 -13.18
C ALA A 53 -0.72 -20.61 -14.43
N ALA A 54 0.36 -19.91 -14.75
CA ALA A 54 0.52 -19.29 -16.05
C ALA A 54 0.66 -20.43 -17.06
N SER A 55 -0.46 -20.83 -17.66
CA SER A 55 -0.42 -21.72 -18.82
C SER A 55 0.43 -21.06 -19.88
N LYS A 56 1.40 -21.82 -20.41
CA LYS A 56 2.31 -21.39 -21.48
C LYS A 56 1.55 -21.03 -22.75
#